data_AF-A0A4Q5PFP3-F1
#
_entry.id   AF-A0A4Q5PFP3-F1
#
_cell.length_a   1.000
_cell.length_b   1.000
_cell.length_c   1.000
_cell.angle_alpha   90.00
_cell.angle_beta   90.00
_cell.angle_gamma   90.00
#
_symmetry.space_group_name_H-M   'P 1'
#
loop_
_entity.id
_entity.type
_entity.pdbx_description
1 polymer ?
#
loop_
_entity_poly.entity_id
_entity_poly.type
_entity_poly.pdbx_seq_one_letter_code
_entity_poly.pdbx_strand_id
1 'polypeptide(L)'
;MTDPRSSEPALVQFSERLTNSAAFGALFREGMDLVEETAAYLDGIGRTEAKALDRSVSLTYATESMRLTTRLMQLASWLLLHRAVKEGEMTLSQANREKTKVKLSAAEPSPEDMLVKLPAQLQELISRSMILQAKVRRLDTNIHAVAEQATIGNPLMPQLNRLRAAFER
;
A
#
# COMPACT_ATOMS: atom_id res chain seq x y z
N MET A 1 -3.83 9.52 -43.26
CA MET A 1 -2.53 9.85 -42.63
C MET A 1 -2.66 9.62 -41.13
N THR A 2 -2.05 8.51 -40.70
CA THR A 2 -1.76 7.96 -39.35
C THR A 2 -1.11 9.00 -38.41
N ASP A 3 -1.17 9.02 -37.07
CA ASP A 3 -1.76 8.22 -35.96
C ASP A 3 -1.50 9.06 -34.67
N PRO A 4 -2.43 9.25 -33.70
CA PRO A 4 -2.17 9.99 -32.46
C PRO A 4 -1.88 9.02 -31.29
N ARG A 5 -0.71 8.38 -31.26
CA ARG A 5 -0.34 7.44 -30.17
C ARG A 5 1.13 7.54 -29.80
N SER A 6 1.52 8.48 -28.91
CA SER A 6 2.90 8.49 -28.40
C SER A 6 3.11 9.08 -26.99
N SER A 7 2.06 9.44 -26.23
CA SER A 7 2.24 9.98 -24.87
C SER A 7 2.02 8.95 -23.74
N GLU A 8 1.37 7.81 -24.02
CA GLU A 8 1.25 6.66 -23.10
C GLU A 8 2.59 6.02 -22.66
N PRO A 9 3.60 5.81 -23.54
CA PRO A 9 4.76 4.99 -23.17
C PRO A 9 5.66 5.65 -22.13
N ALA A 10 5.72 6.99 -22.08
CA ALA A 10 6.58 7.70 -21.13
C ALA A 10 6.04 7.64 -19.69
N LEU A 11 4.73 7.67 -19.51
CA LEU A 11 4.09 7.71 -18.19
C LEU A 11 3.92 6.33 -17.57
N VAL A 12 3.61 5.32 -18.39
CA VAL A 12 3.69 3.91 -17.98
C VAL A 12 5.10 3.58 -17.48
N GLN A 13 6.13 4.07 -18.17
CA GLN A 13 7.52 3.90 -17.73
C GLN A 13 7.85 4.55 -16.38
N PHE A 14 7.25 5.68 -16.00
CA PHE A 14 7.52 6.31 -14.70
C PHE A 14 6.86 5.54 -13.54
N SER A 15 5.62 5.08 -13.72
CA SER A 15 4.92 4.25 -12.75
C SER A 15 5.57 2.87 -12.61
N GLU A 16 6.03 2.28 -13.72
CA GLU A 16 6.85 1.08 -13.74
C GLU A 16 8.18 1.30 -13.01
N ARG A 17 8.87 2.44 -13.22
CA ARG A 17 10.12 2.77 -12.51
C ARG A 17 9.91 2.94 -11.00
N LEU A 18 8.77 3.50 -10.57
CA LEU A 18 8.46 3.66 -9.15
C LEU A 18 8.20 2.30 -8.47
N THR A 19 7.47 1.42 -9.17
CA THR A 19 7.21 0.03 -8.73
C THR A 19 8.49 -0.82 -8.79
N ASN A 20 9.38 -0.53 -9.75
CA ASN A 20 10.73 -1.08 -9.84
C ASN A 20 11.74 -0.46 -8.86
N SER A 21 11.34 0.53 -8.06
CA SER A 21 12.29 1.23 -7.19
C SER A 21 12.76 0.36 -6.02
N ALA A 22 13.98 0.65 -5.55
CA ALA A 22 14.53 0.03 -4.35
C ALA A 22 13.64 0.25 -3.11
N ALA A 23 12.86 1.34 -3.07
CA ALA A 23 11.93 1.64 -1.99
C ALA A 23 10.78 0.62 -1.91
N PHE A 24 10.21 0.20 -3.05
CA PHE A 24 9.18 -0.85 -3.06
C PHE A 24 9.76 -2.18 -2.57
N GLY A 25 10.96 -2.56 -3.03
CA GLY A 25 11.60 -3.81 -2.60
C GLY A 25 11.89 -3.85 -1.09
N ALA A 26 12.23 -2.71 -0.48
CA ALA A 26 12.37 -2.60 0.97
C ALA A 26 11.02 -2.75 1.70
N LEU A 27 9.97 -2.07 1.22
CA LEU A 27 8.61 -2.17 1.78
C LEU A 27 8.02 -3.57 1.66
N PHE A 28 8.29 -4.25 0.55
CA PHE A 28 7.83 -5.62 0.32
C PHE A 28 8.42 -6.57 1.35
N ARG A 29 9.75 -6.51 1.57
CA ARG A 29 10.42 -7.32 2.59
C ARG A 29 9.91 -6.98 4.00
N GLU A 30 9.91 -5.69 4.35
CA GLU A 30 9.37 -5.21 5.64
C GLU A 30 7.94 -5.72 5.89
N GLY A 31 7.09 -5.74 4.86
CA GLY A 31 5.73 -6.26 4.96
C GLY A 31 5.64 -7.77 5.13
N MET A 32 6.42 -8.54 4.38
CA MET A 32 6.42 -10.01 4.50
C MET A 32 7.03 -10.46 5.84
N ASP A 33 8.13 -9.84 6.26
CA ASP A 33 8.78 -10.11 7.55
C ASP A 33 7.78 -9.83 8.71
N LEU A 34 7.06 -8.71 8.65
CA LEU A 34 6.09 -8.36 9.69
C LEU A 34 4.88 -9.33 9.73
N VAL A 35 4.46 -9.86 8.58
CA VAL A 35 3.43 -10.91 8.51
C VAL A 35 3.91 -12.19 9.19
N GLU A 36 5.13 -12.63 8.87
CA GLU A 36 5.75 -13.83 9.45
C GLU A 36 5.95 -13.68 10.97
N GLU A 37 6.54 -12.57 11.42
CA GLU A 37 6.74 -12.26 12.84
C GLU A 37 5.41 -12.25 13.61
N THR A 38 4.36 -11.65 13.02
CA THR A 38 3.03 -11.61 13.64
C THR A 38 2.42 -13.00 13.75
N ALA A 39 2.54 -13.83 12.70
CA ALA A 39 2.04 -15.20 12.73
C ALA A 39 2.76 -16.02 13.81
N ALA A 40 4.10 -15.95 13.85
CA ALA A 40 4.90 -16.64 14.85
C ALA A 40 4.55 -16.22 16.29
N TYR A 41 4.34 -14.92 16.52
CA TYR A 41 3.90 -14.39 17.81
C TYR A 41 2.51 -14.90 18.20
N LEU A 42 1.51 -14.75 17.33
CA LEU A 42 0.11 -15.10 17.61
C LEU A 42 -0.12 -16.60 17.76
N ASP A 43 0.68 -17.44 17.09
CA ASP A 43 0.60 -18.89 17.25
C ASP A 43 1.44 -19.44 18.40
N GLY A 44 2.48 -18.70 18.81
CA GLY A 44 3.39 -19.04 19.90
C GLY A 44 3.10 -18.28 21.19
N ILE A 45 4.05 -17.45 21.60
CA ILE A 45 4.08 -16.78 22.91
C ILE A 45 2.88 -15.87 23.16
N GLY A 46 2.31 -15.26 22.12
CA GLY A 46 1.13 -14.40 22.24
C GLY A 46 -0.09 -15.15 22.80
N ARG A 47 -0.22 -16.47 22.56
CA ARG A 47 -1.27 -17.28 23.19
C ARG A 47 -1.08 -17.41 24.69
N THR A 48 0.15 -17.52 25.15
CA THR A 48 0.48 -17.64 26.57
C THR A 48 0.26 -16.31 27.27
N GLU A 49 0.74 -15.21 26.67
CA GLU A 49 0.52 -13.86 27.18
C GLU A 49 -0.98 -13.53 27.26
N ALA A 50 -1.75 -13.83 26.20
CA ALA A 50 -3.19 -13.58 26.17
C ALA A 50 -3.98 -14.28 27.28
N LYS A 51 -3.52 -15.47 27.72
CA LYS A 51 -4.14 -16.24 28.81
C LYS A 51 -3.83 -15.68 30.20
N ALA A 52 -2.72 -14.95 30.34
CA ALA A 52 -2.32 -14.34 31.61
C ALA A 52 -2.98 -12.97 31.85
N LEU A 53 -3.65 -12.41 30.83
CA LEU A 53 -4.31 -11.11 30.90
C LEU A 53 -5.64 -11.19 31.67
N ASP A 54 -5.97 -10.10 32.37
CA ASP A 54 -7.30 -9.88 32.92
C ASP A 54 -8.37 -9.88 31.81
N ARG A 55 -9.60 -10.26 32.14
CA ARG A 55 -10.70 -10.43 31.18
C ARG A 55 -10.93 -9.21 30.28
N SER A 56 -10.84 -8.00 30.82
CA SER A 56 -11.02 -6.76 30.04
C SER A 56 -9.88 -6.56 29.04
N VAL A 57 -8.64 -6.81 29.44
CA VAL A 57 -7.45 -6.65 28.59
C VAL A 57 -7.36 -7.78 27.56
N SER A 58 -7.80 -8.99 27.90
CA SER A 58 -7.87 -10.13 26.99
C SER A 58 -8.84 -9.88 25.82
N LEU A 59 -9.97 -9.19 26.07
CA LEU A 59 -10.88 -8.78 24.99
C LEU A 59 -10.20 -7.78 24.05
N THR A 60 -9.52 -6.76 24.60
CA THR A 60 -8.74 -5.80 23.80
C THR A 60 -7.66 -6.50 22.98
N TYR A 61 -6.94 -7.46 23.57
CA TYR A 61 -5.93 -8.27 22.89
C TYR A 61 -6.54 -8.99 21.68
N ALA A 62 -7.69 -9.64 21.85
CA ALA A 62 -8.36 -10.36 20.76
C ALA A 62 -8.77 -9.42 19.63
N THR A 63 -9.39 -8.27 19.96
CA THR A 63 -9.80 -7.28 18.98
C THR A 63 -8.62 -6.68 18.21
N GLU A 64 -7.56 -6.29 18.92
CA GLU A 64 -6.38 -5.68 18.29
C GLU A 64 -5.55 -6.70 17.49
N SER A 65 -5.50 -7.96 17.93
CA SER A 65 -4.85 -9.03 17.16
C SER A 65 -5.58 -9.28 15.82
N MET A 66 -6.91 -9.31 15.82
CA MET A 66 -7.70 -9.43 14.58
C MET A 66 -7.54 -8.21 13.67
N ARG A 67 -7.49 -7.01 14.25
CA ARG A 67 -7.24 -5.76 13.50
C ARG A 67 -5.86 -5.76 12.86
N LEU A 68 -4.83 -6.18 13.61
CA LEU A 68 -3.47 -6.33 13.12
C LEU A 68 -3.40 -7.30 11.95
N THR A 69 -3.95 -8.52 12.09
CA THR A 69 -3.92 -9.52 11.01
C THR A 69 -4.69 -9.07 9.78
N THR A 70 -5.85 -8.42 9.96
CA THR A 70 -6.63 -7.87 8.84
C THR A 70 -5.84 -6.78 8.11
N ARG A 71 -5.20 -5.87 8.85
CA ARG A 71 -4.34 -4.83 8.28
C ARG A 71 -3.18 -5.43 7.50
N LEU A 72 -2.47 -6.39 8.09
CA LEU A 72 -1.34 -7.06 7.45
C LEU A 72 -1.75 -7.82 6.20
N MET A 73 -2.90 -8.51 6.21
CA MET A 73 -3.43 -9.19 5.04
C MET A 73 -3.74 -8.21 3.90
N GLN A 74 -4.34 -7.06 4.20
CA GLN A 74 -4.61 -6.01 3.21
C GLN A 74 -3.31 -5.44 2.63
N LEU A 75 -2.30 -5.19 3.47
CA LEU A 75 -0.99 -4.71 3.03
C LEU A 75 -0.27 -5.76 2.17
N ALA A 76 -0.28 -7.02 2.60
CA ALA A 76 0.32 -8.13 1.85
C ALA A 76 -0.33 -8.30 0.48
N SER A 77 -1.66 -8.26 0.43
CA SER A 77 -2.42 -8.31 -0.83
C SER A 77 -2.00 -7.20 -1.80
N TRP A 78 -1.91 -5.95 -1.32
CA TRP A 78 -1.44 -4.82 -2.13
C TRP A 78 0.02 -4.99 -2.58
N LEU A 79 0.91 -5.42 -1.68
CA LEU A 79 2.32 -5.63 -1.98
C LEU A 79 2.53 -6.73 -3.04
N LEU A 80 1.80 -7.84 -2.93
CA LEU A 80 1.85 -8.93 -3.91
C LEU A 80 1.31 -8.49 -5.28
N LEU A 81 0.23 -7.73 -5.29
CA LEU A 81 -0.35 -7.19 -6.51
C LEU A 81 0.66 -6.32 -7.29
N HIS A 82 1.34 -5.41 -6.58
CA HIS A 82 2.37 -4.56 -7.19
C HIS A 82 3.66 -5.32 -7.53
N ARG A 83 3.97 -6.40 -6.83
CA ARG A 83 5.08 -7.29 -7.22
C ARG A 83 4.80 -7.97 -8.56
N ALA A 84 3.58 -8.49 -8.78
CA ALA A 84 3.21 -9.07 -10.07
C ALA A 84 3.31 -8.06 -11.23
N VAL A 85 3.00 -6.78 -10.96
CA VAL A 85 3.24 -5.69 -11.94
C VAL A 85 4.73 -5.52 -12.22
N LYS A 86 5.56 -5.53 -11.17
CA LYS A 86 7.02 -5.42 -11.29
C LYS A 86 7.63 -6.55 -12.11
N GLU A 87 7.15 -7.77 -11.91
CA GLU A 87 7.62 -8.98 -12.60
C GLU A 87 7.07 -9.08 -14.05
N GLY A 88 6.20 -8.16 -14.46
CA GLY A 88 5.60 -8.12 -15.80
C GLY A 88 4.47 -9.14 -16.00
N GLU A 89 4.04 -9.81 -14.93
CA GLU A 89 2.93 -10.78 -14.95
C GLU A 89 1.57 -10.09 -15.09
N MET A 90 1.49 -8.80 -14.73
CA MET A 90 0.26 -8.02 -14.79
C MET A 90 0.53 -6.55 -15.12
N THR A 91 -0.39 -5.89 -15.82
CA THR A 91 -0.29 -4.45 -16.10
C THR A 91 -0.75 -3.61 -14.90
N LEU A 92 -0.27 -2.37 -14.78
CA LEU A 92 -0.70 -1.44 -13.73
C LEU A 92 -2.23 -1.18 -13.78
N SER A 93 -2.80 -1.12 -14.97
CA SER A 93 -4.25 -0.95 -15.17
C SER A 93 -5.06 -2.15 -14.66
N GLN A 94 -4.56 -3.37 -14.80
CA GLN A 94 -5.16 -4.57 -14.21
C GLN A 94 -5.04 -4.55 -12.68
N ALA A 95 -3.86 -4.17 -12.15
CA ALA A 95 -3.66 -4.02 -10.72
C ALA A 95 -4.66 -3.02 -10.10
N ASN A 96 -4.86 -1.85 -10.72
CA ASN A 96 -5.81 -0.86 -10.22
C ASN A 96 -7.26 -1.38 -10.20
N ARG A 97 -7.65 -2.22 -11.16
CA ARG A 97 -8.99 -2.85 -11.17
C ARG A 97 -9.15 -3.87 -10.05
N GLU A 98 -8.13 -4.69 -9.81
CA GLU A 98 -8.13 -5.67 -8.72
C GLU A 98 -8.07 -5.01 -7.35
N LYS A 99 -7.31 -3.91 -7.22
CA LYS A 99 -7.22 -3.12 -5.98
C LYS A 99 -8.57 -2.56 -5.55
N THR A 100 -9.45 -2.13 -6.46
CA THR A 100 -10.80 -1.64 -6.09
C THR A 100 -11.63 -2.70 -5.35
N LYS A 101 -11.30 -3.99 -5.53
CA LYS A 101 -11.92 -5.09 -4.79
C LYS A 101 -11.34 -5.24 -3.37
N VAL A 102 -10.14 -4.72 -3.13
CA VAL A 102 -9.41 -4.79 -1.85
C VAL A 102 -9.39 -3.41 -1.19
N LYS A 103 -10.33 -3.18 -0.27
CA LYS A 103 -10.37 -1.92 0.49
C LYS A 103 -9.19 -1.87 1.47
N LEU A 104 -8.24 -0.96 1.25
CA LEU A 104 -7.22 -0.54 2.22
C LEU A 104 -7.83 0.32 3.35
N SER A 105 -8.88 -0.18 3.99
CA SER A 105 -9.54 0.48 5.11
C SER A 105 -9.39 -0.40 6.35
N ALA A 106 -8.16 -0.54 6.83
CA ALA A 106 -7.94 -1.04 8.17
C ALA A 106 -8.44 0.02 9.16
N ALA A 107 -9.38 -0.38 10.01
CA ALA A 107 -9.96 0.51 11.01
C ALA A 107 -8.89 0.99 12.01
N GLU A 108 -9.07 2.20 12.53
CA GLU A 108 -8.14 2.86 13.47
C GLU A 108 -7.93 2.01 14.73
N PRO A 109 -6.74 2.06 15.33
CA PRO A 109 -6.44 1.30 16.55
C PRO A 109 -7.32 1.75 17.72
N SER A 110 -7.43 0.88 18.72
CA SER A 110 -8.06 1.25 20.01
C SER A 110 -7.34 2.44 20.68
N PRO A 111 -7.99 3.16 21.61
CA PRO A 111 -7.38 4.28 22.34
C PRO A 111 -6.04 3.90 23.00
N GLU A 112 -5.10 4.83 23.06
CA GLU A 112 -3.74 4.59 23.58
C GLU A 112 -3.75 3.97 24.99
N ASP A 113 -4.65 4.41 25.87
CA ASP A 113 -4.82 3.89 27.23
C ASP A 113 -5.11 2.37 27.29
N MET A 114 -5.74 1.83 26.24
CA MET A 114 -6.03 0.41 26.12
C MET A 114 -4.85 -0.35 25.51
N LEU A 115 -4.12 0.28 24.57
CA LEU A 115 -2.97 -0.33 23.91
C LEU A 115 -1.79 -0.52 24.88
N VAL A 116 -1.54 0.45 25.77
CA VAL A 116 -0.43 0.38 26.74
C VAL A 116 -0.56 -0.80 27.71
N LYS A 117 -1.78 -1.34 27.89
CA LYS A 117 -2.06 -2.51 28.73
C LYS A 117 -1.80 -3.84 28.04
N LEU A 118 -1.57 -3.84 26.73
CA LEU A 118 -1.28 -5.05 25.96
C LEU A 118 0.17 -5.50 26.18
N PRO A 119 0.53 -6.76 25.84
CA PRO A 119 1.92 -7.19 25.85
C PRO A 119 2.79 -6.31 24.94
N ALA A 120 4.01 -6.01 25.38
CA ALA A 120 4.91 -5.07 24.70
C ALA A 120 5.18 -5.47 23.24
N GLN A 121 5.32 -6.77 22.98
CA GLN A 121 5.55 -7.26 21.63
C GLN A 121 4.34 -7.04 20.71
N LEU A 122 3.11 -7.24 21.19
CA LEU A 122 1.92 -6.93 20.41
C LEU A 122 1.81 -5.43 20.11
N GLN A 123 2.14 -4.57 21.08
CA GLN A 123 2.18 -3.12 20.87
C GLN A 123 3.18 -2.73 19.77
N GLU A 124 4.37 -3.35 19.77
CA GLU A 124 5.38 -3.12 18.74
C GLU A 124 4.90 -3.56 17.35
N LEU A 125 4.32 -4.75 17.23
CA LEU A 125 3.76 -5.25 15.96
C LEU A 125 2.66 -4.33 15.43
N ILE A 126 1.77 -3.84 16.30
CA ILE A 126 0.72 -2.87 15.95
C ILE A 126 1.36 -1.58 15.43
N SER A 127 2.32 -1.00 16.15
CA SER A 127 3.00 0.23 15.76
C SER A 127 3.71 0.09 14.41
N ARG A 128 4.49 -0.97 14.22
CA ARG A 128 5.17 -1.28 12.96
C ARG A 128 4.18 -1.44 11.81
N SER A 129 3.06 -2.12 12.03
CA SER A 129 2.03 -2.30 10.99
C SER A 129 1.37 -0.97 10.58
N MET A 130 1.21 -0.02 11.51
CA MET A 130 0.67 1.31 11.23
C MET A 130 1.66 2.16 10.43
N ILE A 131 2.94 2.12 10.80
CA ILE A 131 4.01 2.80 10.05
C ILE A 131 4.08 2.25 8.63
N LEU A 132 4.06 0.93 8.48
CA LEU A 132 4.05 0.28 7.17
C LEU A 132 2.82 0.68 6.35
N GLN A 133 1.63 0.68 6.95
CA GLN A 133 0.41 1.15 6.30
C GLN A 133 0.52 2.59 5.82
N ALA A 134 1.11 3.50 6.62
CA ALA A 134 1.30 4.89 6.21
C ALA A 134 2.28 5.00 5.02
N LYS A 135 3.37 4.23 5.03
CA LYS A 135 4.32 4.18 3.89
C LYS A 135 3.65 3.65 2.63
N VAL A 136 2.88 2.55 2.73
CA VAL A 136 2.13 1.97 1.61
C VAL A 136 1.10 2.95 1.07
N ARG A 137 0.32 3.62 1.93
CA ARG A 137 -0.64 4.65 1.48
C ARG A 137 0.03 5.79 0.73
N ARG A 138 1.19 6.28 1.20
CA ARG A 138 1.94 7.34 0.51
C ARG A 138 2.42 6.89 -0.87
N LEU A 139 2.97 5.67 -0.95
CA LEU A 139 3.40 5.10 -2.23
C LEU A 139 2.22 4.92 -3.19
N ASP A 140 1.10 4.43 -2.67
CA ASP A 140 -0.14 4.24 -3.39
C ASP A 140 -0.69 5.56 -3.96
N THR A 141 -0.78 6.62 -3.16
CA THR A 141 -1.18 7.96 -3.62
C THR A 141 -0.25 8.47 -4.73
N ASN A 142 1.06 8.28 -4.59
CA ASN A 142 2.02 8.72 -5.62
C ASN A 142 1.83 7.96 -6.94
N ILE A 143 1.58 6.64 -6.89
CA ILE A 143 1.31 5.83 -8.08
C ILE A 143 0.02 6.28 -8.78
N HIS A 144 -1.03 6.61 -8.02
CA HIS A 144 -2.32 7.01 -8.57
C HIS A 144 -2.33 8.45 -9.09
N ALA A 145 -1.68 9.39 -8.39
CA ALA A 145 -1.57 10.79 -8.83
C ALA A 145 -0.86 10.90 -10.19
N VAL A 146 0.17 10.08 -10.42
CA VAL A 146 0.86 10.01 -11.71
C VAL A 146 -0.05 9.43 -12.81
N ALA A 147 -0.86 8.43 -12.47
CA ALA A 147 -1.82 7.84 -13.42
C ALA A 147 -2.93 8.83 -13.81
N GLU A 148 -3.44 9.64 -12.89
CA GLU A 148 -4.43 10.69 -13.17
C GLU A 148 -3.84 11.82 -14.03
N GLN A 149 -2.59 12.21 -13.80
CA GLN A 149 -1.91 13.19 -14.66
C GLN A 149 -1.69 12.66 -16.08
N ALA A 150 -1.50 11.35 -16.23
CA ALA A 150 -1.40 10.70 -17.53
C ALA A 150 -2.72 10.71 -18.30
N THR A 151 -3.86 10.52 -17.62
CA THR A 151 -5.19 10.50 -18.26
C THR A 151 -5.69 11.89 -18.64
N ILE A 152 -5.29 12.93 -17.91
CA ILE A 152 -5.67 14.32 -18.22
C ILE A 152 -4.89 14.86 -19.44
N GLY A 153 -3.79 14.22 -19.84
CA GLY A 153 -2.92 14.69 -20.91
C GLY A 153 -2.15 15.96 -20.51
N ASN A 154 -1.09 16.30 -21.23
CA ASN A 154 -0.28 17.48 -20.92
C ASN A 154 -1.15 18.77 -21.06
N PRO A 155 -1.45 19.49 -19.99
CA PRO A 155 -2.34 20.66 -20.03
C PRO A 155 -1.76 21.82 -20.84
N LEU A 156 -0.47 21.76 -21.18
CA LEU A 156 0.22 22.74 -22.01
C LEU A 156 0.17 22.40 -23.50
N MET A 157 -0.24 21.20 -23.90
CA MET A 157 -0.35 20.82 -25.32
C MET A 157 -1.31 21.73 -26.12
N PRO A 158 -2.49 22.11 -25.59
CA PRO A 158 -3.38 23.06 -26.25
C PRO A 158 -2.76 24.45 -26.42
N GLN A 159 -1.93 24.88 -25.45
CA GLN A 159 -1.26 26.18 -25.48
C GLN A 159 -0.09 26.17 -26.48
N LEU A 160 0.69 25.08 -26.53
CA LEU A 160 1.77 24.89 -27.49
C LEU A 160 1.23 24.81 -28.93
N ASN A 161 0.10 24.14 -29.13
CA ASN A 161 -0.55 24.05 -30.44
C ASN A 161 -1.07 25.42 -30.92
N ARG A 162 -1.60 26.27 -30.02
CA ARG A 162 -1.96 27.66 -30.37
C ARG A 162 -0.73 28.49 -30.75
N LEU A 163 0.39 28.30 -30.05
CA LEU A 163 1.63 28.98 -30.36
C LEU A 163 2.13 28.56 -31.76
N ARG A 164 2.18 27.25 -32.05
CA ARG A 164 2.57 26.73 -33.37
C ARG A 164 1.69 27.27 -34.50
N ALA A 165 0.37 27.27 -34.30
CA ALA A 165 -0.58 27.78 -35.30
C ALA A 165 -0.44 29.30 -35.56
N ALA A 166 0.09 30.06 -34.60
CA ALA A 166 0.35 31.49 -34.76
C ALA A 166 1.67 31.79 -35.49
N PHE A 167 2.62 30.85 -35.51
CA PHE A 167 3.92 30.99 -36.19
C PHE A 167 3.99 30.30 -37.57
N GLU A 168 2.98 29.51 -37.95
CA GLU A 168 2.87 28.87 -39.29
C GLU A 168 2.04 29.70 -40.30
N ARG A 169 1.92 31.02 -40.10
CA ARG A 169 1.32 31.96 -41.03
C ARG A 169 2.30 33.07 -41.38
#